data_AF-A0A9D0YNW3-F1
#
_entry.id   AF-A0A9D0YNW3-F1
#
_cell.length_a   1.000
_cell.length_b   1.000
_cell.length_c   1.000
_cell.angle_alpha   90.00
_cell.angle_beta   90.00
_cell.angle_gamma   90.00
#
_symmetry.space_group_name_H-M   'P 1'
#
loop_
_entity.id
_entity.type
_entity.pdbx_description
1 polymer ?
#
loop_
_entity_poly.entity_id
_entity_poly.type
_entity_poly.pdbx_seq_one_letter_code
_entity_poly.pdbx_strand_id
1 'polypeptide(L)'
;MVFGFFWKRKKEEKPRDLSVKELNRLLKEGKYKKVTELLKDRYRENKQFLEIYFTALVESGKIETAKKLLEEVGKENLPPLAVAQLLEKKPKKESLFEKFKRGLKKTRKVLGLENFFKRSKLGEEFYEELEEILIKLDIGVDTAISLTEEVREKNFKSAEEVKEYLKGRFKEILSSCKGKFRLTRKPSVVLFVGINGSGKTTTIGKLAYKLTKEGKKVLIVACDTFRAAATEQLNEWANRANADFVGDKEGTDPGAVLYKGLKKAFEENYDTVLVDTAGRLHTKEHLLREMQKLVKIVKKFDEKGPEEILLVLDATIGQNSIKQAKLFSSAVDVSGIVLTKLDGTAKGGAIVAICKTLKIPVKFIGIGESIEDLEPFDVEKFVNAMFE
;
A
#
# COMPACT_ATOMS: atom_id res chain seq x y z
N MET A 1 79.89 17.82 24.75
CA MET A 1 79.25 17.56 26.06
C MET A 1 77.74 17.60 25.82
N VAL A 2 77.09 16.45 25.94
CA VAL A 2 75.66 16.26 25.67
C VAL A 2 74.89 16.65 26.92
N PHE A 3 73.88 17.50 26.80
CA PHE A 3 72.84 17.68 27.82
C PHE A 3 71.49 17.57 27.13
N GLY A 4 70.71 16.58 27.58
CA GLY A 4 69.42 16.23 27.01
C GLY A 4 68.27 17.11 27.48
N PHE A 5 67.12 16.93 26.83
CA PHE A 5 65.82 17.31 27.37
C PHE A 5 64.81 16.21 27.11
N PHE A 6 64.17 15.78 28.20
CA PHE A 6 63.09 14.81 28.27
C PHE A 6 61.84 15.31 27.53
N TRP A 7 61.19 14.46 26.74
CA TRP A 7 59.78 14.63 26.39
C TRP A 7 58.98 13.38 26.76
N LYS A 8 57.90 13.63 27.50
CA LYS A 8 56.93 12.69 28.07
C LYS A 8 56.37 11.75 26.98
N ARG A 9 56.54 10.43 27.16
CA ARG A 9 55.77 9.42 26.43
C ARG A 9 54.28 9.60 26.73
N LYS A 10 53.49 10.12 25.77
CA LYS A 10 52.07 9.79 25.69
C LYS A 10 51.98 8.30 25.38
N LYS A 11 51.32 7.52 26.23
CA LYS A 11 50.87 6.17 25.89
C LYS A 11 49.87 6.32 24.75
N GLU A 12 50.33 6.11 23.52
CA GLU A 12 49.41 5.76 22.43
C GLU A 12 48.86 4.37 22.76
N GLU A 13 47.57 4.33 23.10
CA GLU A 13 46.82 3.08 23.14
C GLU A 13 46.91 2.44 21.75
N LYS A 14 47.54 1.27 21.66
CA LYS A 14 47.48 0.46 20.44
C LYS A 14 46.00 0.25 20.08
N PRO A 15 45.55 0.57 18.86
CA PRO A 15 44.16 0.36 18.47
C PRO A 15 43.81 -1.12 18.66
N ARG A 16 42.71 -1.40 19.37
CA ARG A 16 42.23 -2.76 19.65
C ARG A 16 42.29 -3.60 18.38
N ASP A 17 42.93 -4.76 18.46
CA ASP A 17 42.93 -5.72 17.36
C ASP A 17 41.48 -6.07 17.02
N LEU A 18 41.03 -5.62 15.84
CA LEU A 18 39.68 -5.86 15.35
C LEU A 18 39.56 -7.34 14.99
N SER A 19 39.09 -8.14 15.94
CA SER A 19 38.93 -9.57 15.70
C SER A 19 37.83 -9.82 14.66
N VAL A 20 38.08 -10.77 13.75
CA VAL A 20 37.08 -11.28 12.78
C VAL A 20 35.80 -11.74 13.50
N LYS A 21 35.94 -12.28 14.71
CA LYS A 21 34.81 -12.72 15.55
C LYS A 21 33.91 -11.54 15.95
N GLU A 22 34.48 -10.39 16.29
CA GLU A 22 33.72 -9.20 16.66
C GLU A 22 33.03 -8.58 15.43
N LEU A 23 33.72 -8.52 14.29
CA LEU A 23 33.13 -8.03 13.05
C LEU A 23 31.93 -8.89 12.59
N ASN A 24 32.06 -10.22 12.68
CA ASN A 24 30.95 -11.13 12.39
C ASN A 24 29.79 -10.99 13.38
N ARG A 25 30.06 -10.70 14.66
CA ARG A 25 29.00 -10.38 15.63
C ARG A 25 28.25 -9.12 15.21
N LEU A 26 28.96 -8.06 14.81
CA LEU A 26 28.35 -6.81 14.36
C LEU A 26 27.50 -6.99 13.09
N LEU A 27 27.93 -7.86 12.16
CA LEU A 27 27.10 -8.23 11.00
C LEU A 27 25.79 -8.90 11.43
N LYS A 28 25.85 -9.88 12.35
CA LYS A 28 24.65 -10.56 12.86
C LYS A 28 23.68 -9.63 13.61
N GLU A 29 24.20 -8.58 14.23
CA GLU A 29 23.42 -7.54 14.91
C GLU A 29 22.89 -6.45 13.93
N GLY A 30 23.14 -6.57 12.62
CA GLY A 30 22.68 -5.60 11.62
C GLY A 30 23.45 -4.26 11.61
N LYS A 31 24.61 -4.19 12.27
CA LYS A 31 25.42 -2.96 12.41
C LYS A 31 26.34 -2.72 11.21
N TYR A 32 25.79 -2.83 9.99
CA TYR A 32 26.55 -2.80 8.74
C TYR A 32 27.34 -1.50 8.52
N LYS A 33 26.74 -0.33 8.80
CA LYS A 33 27.42 0.97 8.66
C LYS A 33 28.70 1.05 9.50
N LYS A 34 28.62 0.60 10.75
CA LYS A 34 29.76 0.57 11.69
C LYS A 34 30.86 -0.36 11.17
N VAL A 35 30.50 -1.54 10.63
CA VAL A 35 31.46 -2.45 10.01
C VAL A 35 32.13 -1.82 8.78
N THR A 36 31.38 -1.10 7.94
CA THR A 36 31.98 -0.41 6.78
C THR A 36 32.94 0.69 7.19
N GLU A 37 32.71 1.38 8.30
CA GLU A 37 33.64 2.40 8.81
C GLU A 37 34.90 1.78 9.39
N LEU A 38 34.76 0.72 10.19
CA LEU A 38 35.89 0.03 10.83
C LEU A 38 36.84 -0.64 9.83
N LEU A 39 36.33 -1.10 8.68
CA LEU A 39 37.11 -1.81 7.66
C LEU A 39 37.47 -0.96 6.45
N LYS A 40 37.04 0.30 6.36
CA LYS A 40 37.20 1.16 5.16
C LYS A 40 38.63 1.18 4.63
N ASP A 41 39.61 1.24 5.52
CA ASP A 41 41.04 1.34 5.18
C ASP A 41 41.80 0.02 5.43
N ARG A 42 41.11 -1.01 5.95
CA ARG A 42 41.70 -2.28 6.41
C ARG A 42 41.20 -3.51 5.66
N TYR A 43 40.18 -3.37 4.80
CA TYR A 43 39.56 -4.52 4.13
C TYR A 43 40.53 -5.32 3.25
N ARG A 44 41.64 -4.70 2.81
CA ARG A 44 42.70 -5.37 2.02
C ARG A 44 43.72 -6.14 2.86
N GLU A 45 43.69 -6.02 4.19
CA GLU A 45 44.68 -6.69 5.06
C GLU A 45 44.59 -8.21 4.99
N ASN A 46 43.38 -8.77 4.80
CA ASN A 46 43.17 -10.19 4.62
C ASN A 46 41.84 -10.50 3.92
N LYS A 47 41.71 -11.73 3.40
CA LYS A 47 40.51 -12.20 2.69
C LYS A 47 39.23 -12.12 3.53
N GLN A 48 39.28 -12.43 4.82
CA GLN A 48 38.10 -12.41 5.68
C GLN A 48 37.58 -10.98 5.88
N PHE A 49 38.47 -10.00 5.99
CA PHE A 49 38.08 -8.59 6.08
C PHE A 49 37.47 -8.09 4.78
N LEU A 50 38.02 -8.49 3.63
CA LEU A 50 37.43 -8.20 2.32
C LEU A 50 36.00 -8.75 2.22
N GLU A 51 35.80 -10.03 2.56
CA GLU A 51 34.48 -10.68 2.51
C GLU A 51 33.46 -10.01 3.45
N ILE A 52 33.87 -9.71 4.69
CA ILE A 52 33.05 -9.03 5.69
C ILE A 52 32.71 -7.61 5.25
N TYR A 53 33.69 -6.87 4.73
CA TYR A 53 33.51 -5.51 4.25
C TYR A 53 32.56 -5.46 3.06
N PHE A 54 32.74 -6.36 2.09
CA PHE A 54 31.84 -6.47 0.94
C PHE A 54 30.40 -6.79 1.36
N THR A 55 30.22 -7.77 2.25
CA THR A 55 28.90 -8.09 2.81
C THR A 55 28.27 -6.88 3.51
N ALA A 56 29.06 -6.14 4.30
CA ALA A 56 28.59 -4.92 4.96
C ALA A 56 28.22 -3.80 3.97
N LEU A 57 28.94 -3.64 2.86
CA LEU A 57 28.62 -2.67 1.81
C LEU A 57 27.29 -3.00 1.12
N VAL A 58 27.07 -4.28 0.78
CA VAL A 58 25.84 -4.76 0.15
C VAL A 58 24.63 -4.59 1.07
N GLU A 59 24.73 -5.00 2.34
CA GLU A 59 23.62 -4.91 3.29
C GLU A 59 23.36 -3.48 3.80
N SER A 60 24.37 -2.62 3.79
CA SER A 60 24.19 -1.18 4.12
C SER A 60 23.66 -0.34 2.97
N GLY A 61 23.48 -0.91 1.77
CA GLY A 61 22.98 -0.22 0.58
C GLY A 61 24.01 0.68 -0.11
N LYS A 62 25.31 0.54 0.17
CA LYS A 62 26.41 1.24 -0.52
C LYS A 62 26.75 0.55 -1.85
N ILE A 63 25.73 0.41 -2.70
CA ILE A 63 25.77 -0.40 -3.93
C ILE A 63 26.87 0.05 -4.90
N GLU A 64 27.08 1.35 -5.07
CA GLU A 64 28.09 1.85 -6.01
C GLU A 64 29.52 1.50 -5.56
N THR A 65 29.82 1.62 -4.27
CA THR A 65 31.11 1.21 -3.70
C THR A 65 31.29 -0.30 -3.79
N ALA A 66 30.24 -1.08 -3.54
CA ALA A 66 30.28 -2.54 -3.68
C ALA A 66 30.53 -2.97 -5.14
N LYS A 67 29.95 -2.27 -6.13
CA LYS A 67 30.19 -2.54 -7.55
C LYS A 67 31.62 -2.25 -7.97
N LYS A 68 32.17 -1.10 -7.56
CA LYS A 68 33.59 -0.76 -7.82
C LYS A 68 34.51 -1.81 -7.23
N LEU A 69 34.21 -2.28 -6.02
CA LEU A 69 35.00 -3.33 -5.36
C LEU A 69 34.86 -4.70 -6.04
N LEU A 70 33.67 -5.03 -6.56
CA LEU A 70 33.44 -6.24 -7.35
C LEU A 70 34.24 -6.22 -8.67
N GLU A 71 34.29 -5.08 -9.35
CA GLU A 71 35.09 -4.89 -10.56
C GLU A 71 36.60 -4.96 -10.28
N GLU A 72 37.04 -4.42 -9.14
CA GLU A 72 38.46 -4.42 -8.74
C GLU A 72 38.98 -5.81 -8.37
N VAL A 73 38.19 -6.58 -7.61
CA VAL A 73 38.70 -7.81 -6.94
C VAL A 73 38.19 -9.10 -7.59
N GLY A 74 37.18 -9.02 -8.46
CA GLY A 74 36.60 -10.19 -9.13
C GLY A 74 35.60 -10.94 -8.25
N LYS A 75 34.58 -11.52 -8.89
CA LYS A 75 33.45 -12.20 -8.21
C LYS A 75 33.86 -13.47 -7.45
N GLU A 76 34.91 -14.13 -7.90
CA GLU A 76 35.48 -15.36 -7.34
C GLU A 76 36.16 -15.16 -5.98
N ASN A 77 36.53 -13.92 -5.66
CA ASN A 77 37.20 -13.56 -4.42
C ASN A 77 36.24 -12.99 -3.36
N LEU A 78 34.94 -12.97 -3.66
CA LEU A 78 33.91 -12.34 -2.84
C LEU A 78 32.82 -13.36 -2.43
N PRO A 79 32.08 -13.12 -1.34
CA PRO A 79 31.06 -14.05 -0.86
C PRO A 79 29.96 -14.26 -1.93
N PRO A 80 29.73 -15.50 -2.41
CA PRO A 80 28.80 -15.75 -3.51
C PRO A 80 27.39 -15.22 -3.25
N LEU A 81 26.91 -15.32 -2.00
CA LEU A 81 25.60 -14.82 -1.60
C LEU A 81 25.52 -13.29 -1.68
N ALA A 82 26.56 -12.58 -1.23
CA ALA A 82 26.59 -11.11 -1.28
C ALA A 82 26.75 -10.61 -2.73
N VAL A 83 27.52 -11.32 -3.54
CA VAL A 83 27.67 -11.03 -4.98
C VAL A 83 26.34 -11.23 -5.69
N ALA A 84 25.65 -12.35 -5.42
CA ALA A 84 24.30 -12.60 -5.92
C ALA A 84 23.35 -11.47 -5.48
N GLN A 85 23.34 -11.08 -4.20
CA GLN A 85 22.50 -9.97 -3.72
C GLN A 85 22.82 -8.59 -4.33
N LEU A 86 24.08 -8.35 -4.73
CA LEU A 86 24.50 -7.09 -5.37
C LEU A 86 24.09 -7.05 -6.86
N LEU A 87 24.17 -8.20 -7.53
CA LEU A 87 23.89 -8.37 -8.96
C LEU A 87 22.41 -8.62 -9.24
N GLU A 88 21.74 -9.34 -8.35
CA GLU A 88 20.29 -9.32 -8.25
C GLU A 88 19.89 -7.89 -7.93
N LYS A 89 19.06 -7.30 -8.79
CA LYS A 89 18.36 -6.07 -8.44
C LYS A 89 17.52 -6.41 -7.19
N LYS A 90 18.05 -6.23 -5.96
CA LYS A 90 17.19 -6.02 -4.79
C LYS A 90 16.21 -4.95 -5.27
N PRO A 91 14.92 -5.27 -5.45
CA PRO A 91 14.00 -4.32 -6.03
C PRO A 91 14.09 -3.10 -5.13
N LYS A 92 14.56 -1.99 -5.70
CA LYS A 92 14.54 -0.69 -5.05
C LYS A 92 13.15 -0.59 -4.44
N LYS A 93 13.05 -0.50 -3.11
CA LYS A 93 11.74 -0.56 -2.44
C LYS A 93 10.86 0.49 -3.13
N GLU A 94 9.92 0.01 -3.93
CA GLU A 94 9.23 0.83 -4.91
C GLU A 94 8.59 1.98 -4.14
N SER A 95 8.93 3.21 -4.49
CA SER A 95 8.37 4.38 -3.83
C SER A 95 6.85 4.37 -4.02
N LEU A 96 6.11 4.99 -3.10
CA LEU A 96 4.64 5.04 -3.21
C LEU A 96 4.19 5.65 -4.55
N PHE A 97 4.96 6.60 -5.09
CA PHE A 97 4.72 7.18 -6.39
C PHE A 97 4.95 6.17 -7.54
N GLU A 98 6.06 5.43 -7.54
CA GLU A 98 6.32 4.38 -8.55
C GLU A 98 5.25 3.29 -8.52
N LYS A 99 4.84 2.88 -7.31
CA LYS A 99 3.72 1.95 -7.08
C LYS A 99 2.42 2.45 -7.71
N PHE A 100 2.07 3.72 -7.49
CA PHE A 100 0.88 4.32 -8.10
C PHE A 100 1.02 4.44 -9.62
N LYS A 101 2.20 4.84 -10.11
CA LYS A 101 2.50 4.94 -11.55
C LYS A 101 2.35 3.61 -12.26
N ARG A 102 2.79 2.51 -11.62
CA ARG A 102 2.57 1.13 -12.07
C ARG A 102 1.09 0.75 -12.04
N GLY A 103 0.41 0.99 -10.91
CA GLY A 103 -1.01 0.70 -10.74
C GLY A 103 -1.91 1.49 -11.69
N LEU A 104 -1.53 2.68 -12.12
CA LEU A 104 -2.31 3.52 -13.03
C LEU A 104 -1.85 3.41 -14.49
N LYS A 105 -0.94 2.49 -14.83
CA LYS A 105 -0.35 2.36 -16.18
C LYS A 105 -1.40 2.32 -17.30
N LYS A 106 -2.50 1.58 -17.12
CA LYS A 106 -3.59 1.49 -18.10
C LYS A 106 -4.39 2.78 -18.20
N THR A 107 -4.73 3.39 -17.06
CA THR A 107 -5.38 4.72 -17.00
C THR A 107 -4.57 5.76 -17.76
N ARG A 108 -3.26 5.84 -17.49
CA ARG A 108 -2.32 6.75 -18.17
C ARG A 108 -2.25 6.51 -19.68
N LYS A 109 -2.30 5.24 -20.11
CA LYS A 109 -2.27 4.89 -21.54
C LYS A 109 -3.52 5.36 -22.26
N VAL A 110 -4.71 5.17 -21.67
CA VAL A 110 -5.97 5.68 -22.24
C VAL A 110 -6.01 7.19 -22.24
N LEU A 111 -5.51 7.77 -21.15
CA LEU A 111 -5.35 9.21 -21.02
C LEU A 111 -4.54 9.79 -22.17
N GLY A 112 -3.47 9.11 -22.61
CA GLY A 112 -2.58 9.63 -23.65
C GLY A 112 -2.09 11.04 -23.35
N LEU A 113 -2.22 11.52 -22.10
CA LEU A 113 -2.22 12.94 -21.75
C LEU A 113 -0.87 13.55 -22.06
N GLU A 114 0.21 12.77 -21.89
CA GLU A 114 1.53 13.25 -22.26
C GLU A 114 1.63 13.59 -23.75
N ASN A 115 1.01 12.80 -24.63
CA ASN A 115 1.01 13.09 -26.06
C ASN A 115 -0.04 14.13 -26.43
N PHE A 116 -1.22 14.09 -25.81
CA PHE A 116 -2.29 15.07 -26.00
C PHE A 116 -1.81 16.47 -25.64
N PHE A 117 -1.33 16.68 -24.42
CA PHE A 117 -0.87 18.02 -24.00
C PHE A 117 0.38 18.49 -24.77
N LYS A 118 1.25 17.59 -25.26
CA LYS A 118 2.43 17.99 -26.05
C LYS A 118 2.11 18.45 -27.48
N ARG A 119 1.05 17.90 -28.10
CA ARG A 119 0.77 18.09 -29.54
C ARG A 119 -0.34 19.08 -29.82
N SER A 120 -1.20 19.34 -28.85
CA SER A 120 -2.46 20.03 -29.11
C SER A 120 -2.34 21.54 -28.97
N LYS A 121 -2.81 22.25 -29.99
CA LYS A 121 -3.06 23.69 -29.92
C LYS A 121 -4.40 23.91 -29.21
N LEU A 122 -4.49 24.97 -28.43
CA LEU A 122 -5.75 25.35 -27.79
C LEU A 122 -6.74 25.86 -28.86
N GLY A 123 -7.90 25.21 -28.93
CA GLY A 123 -8.97 25.45 -29.90
C GLY A 123 -10.14 24.50 -29.65
N GLU A 124 -11.22 24.58 -30.43
CA GLU A 124 -12.43 23.77 -30.19
C GLU A 124 -12.15 22.26 -30.21
N GLU A 125 -11.37 21.78 -31.18
CA GLU A 125 -10.97 20.37 -31.27
C GLU A 125 -10.25 19.88 -30.01
N PHE A 126 -9.42 20.73 -29.38
CA PHE A 126 -8.73 20.39 -28.14
C PHE A 126 -9.72 20.20 -26.98
N TYR A 127 -10.71 21.08 -26.87
CA TYR A 127 -11.69 21.00 -25.78
C TYR A 127 -12.64 19.80 -25.96
N GLU A 128 -13.03 19.50 -27.19
CA GLU A 128 -13.81 18.28 -27.50
C GLU A 128 -13.03 17.00 -27.19
N GLU A 129 -11.76 16.92 -27.61
CA GLU A 129 -10.89 15.76 -27.30
C GLU A 129 -10.64 15.66 -25.78
N LEU A 130 -10.46 16.79 -25.08
CA LEU A 130 -10.31 16.82 -23.62
C LEU A 130 -11.56 16.26 -22.92
N GLU A 131 -12.75 16.69 -23.31
CA GLU A 131 -14.01 16.20 -22.75
C GLU A 131 -14.15 14.70 -22.96
N GLU A 132 -13.86 14.21 -24.17
CA GLU A 132 -13.92 12.79 -24.49
C GLU A 132 -12.95 11.96 -23.63
N ILE A 133 -11.72 12.46 -23.43
CA ILE A 133 -10.73 11.81 -22.56
C ILE A 133 -11.22 11.74 -21.11
N LEU A 134 -11.79 12.84 -20.59
CA LEU A 134 -12.33 12.91 -19.23
C LEU A 134 -13.52 11.95 -19.04
N ILE A 135 -14.38 11.81 -20.06
CA ILE A 135 -15.48 10.82 -20.04
C ILE A 135 -14.91 9.39 -20.07
N LYS A 136 -13.92 9.10 -20.92
CA LYS A 136 -13.27 7.77 -21.00
C LYS A 136 -12.59 7.35 -19.69
N LEU A 137 -12.15 8.33 -18.89
CA LEU A 137 -11.62 8.11 -17.54
C LEU A 137 -12.68 7.69 -16.51
N ASP A 138 -13.95 7.85 -16.87
CA ASP A 138 -15.10 7.53 -16.03
C ASP A 138 -15.26 8.46 -14.81
N ILE A 139 -14.82 9.73 -14.93
CA ILE A 139 -15.05 10.76 -13.90
C ILE A 139 -16.51 11.24 -13.84
N GLY A 140 -17.32 10.83 -14.81
CA GLY A 140 -18.72 11.21 -14.98
C GLY A 140 -18.95 12.33 -15.96
N VAL A 141 -20.01 12.21 -16.75
CA VAL A 141 -20.36 13.13 -17.84
C VAL A 141 -20.47 14.56 -17.34
N ASP A 142 -21.29 14.83 -16.32
CA ASP A 142 -21.47 16.18 -15.77
C ASP A 142 -20.16 16.79 -15.25
N THR A 143 -19.25 15.97 -14.73
CA THR A 143 -17.96 16.45 -14.21
C THR A 143 -16.97 16.69 -15.33
N ALA A 144 -16.99 15.87 -16.39
CA ALA A 144 -16.17 16.08 -17.58
C ALA A 144 -16.57 17.36 -18.33
N ILE A 145 -17.87 17.57 -18.56
CA ILE A 145 -18.41 18.79 -19.19
C ILE A 145 -18.01 20.01 -18.37
N SER A 146 -18.36 20.02 -17.07
CA SER A 146 -18.06 21.15 -16.18
C SER A 146 -16.57 21.49 -16.10
N LEU A 147 -15.67 20.49 -16.04
CA LEU A 147 -14.23 20.75 -16.01
C LEU A 147 -13.72 21.29 -17.36
N THR A 148 -14.30 20.83 -18.48
CA THR A 148 -13.92 21.31 -19.82
C THR A 148 -14.36 22.76 -20.02
N GLU A 149 -15.58 23.11 -19.59
CA GLU A 149 -16.09 24.48 -19.60
C GLU A 149 -15.25 25.42 -18.72
N GLU A 150 -14.92 25.00 -17.48
CA GLU A 150 -14.02 25.78 -16.60
C GLU A 150 -12.68 26.09 -17.28
N VAL A 151 -12.13 25.13 -18.04
CA VAL A 151 -10.87 25.32 -18.78
C VAL A 151 -11.06 26.29 -19.95
N ARG A 152 -12.16 26.17 -20.70
CA ARG A 152 -12.51 27.08 -21.81
C ARG A 152 -12.62 28.53 -21.32
N GLU A 153 -13.34 28.76 -20.23
CA GLU A 153 -13.57 30.10 -19.67
C GLU A 153 -12.28 30.78 -19.18
N LYS A 154 -11.36 30.00 -18.62
CA LYS A 154 -10.08 30.53 -18.10
C LYS A 154 -9.10 30.95 -19.19
N ASN A 155 -9.32 30.52 -20.44
CA ASN A 155 -8.54 30.91 -21.62
C ASN A 155 -7.01 30.84 -21.41
N PHE A 156 -6.53 29.63 -21.07
CA PHE A 156 -5.11 29.35 -20.84
C PHE A 156 -4.26 29.61 -22.09
N LYS A 157 -2.95 29.81 -21.91
CA LYS A 157 -2.02 30.09 -23.02
C LYS A 157 -1.37 28.83 -23.59
N SER A 158 -1.36 27.73 -22.84
CA SER A 158 -0.73 26.47 -23.23
C SER A 158 -1.49 25.26 -22.72
N ALA A 159 -1.31 24.13 -23.41
CA ALA A 159 -1.85 22.84 -23.00
C ALA A 159 -1.24 22.36 -21.66
N GLU A 160 0.02 22.71 -21.38
CA GLU A 160 0.66 22.49 -20.08
C GLU A 160 -0.03 23.25 -18.93
N GLU A 161 -0.46 24.49 -19.13
CA GLU A 161 -1.24 25.23 -18.13
C GLU A 161 -2.58 24.55 -17.83
N VAL A 162 -3.27 24.06 -18.88
CA VAL A 162 -4.49 23.26 -18.73
C VAL A 162 -4.24 21.99 -17.91
N LYS A 163 -3.14 21.28 -18.21
CA LYS A 163 -2.74 20.07 -17.48
C LYS A 163 -2.56 20.34 -15.98
N GLU A 164 -1.81 21.37 -15.62
CA GLU A 164 -1.58 21.72 -14.22
C GLU A 164 -2.87 22.22 -13.53
N TYR A 165 -3.74 22.94 -14.25
CA TYR A 165 -5.05 23.31 -13.75
C TYR A 165 -5.91 22.08 -13.41
N LEU A 166 -6.01 21.12 -14.34
CA LEU A 166 -6.76 19.88 -14.12
C LEU A 166 -6.20 19.05 -12.97
N LYS A 167 -4.86 18.96 -12.84
CA LYS A 167 -4.23 18.34 -11.66
C LYS A 167 -4.67 19.03 -10.37
N GLY A 168 -4.71 20.36 -10.36
CA GLY A 168 -5.23 21.15 -9.23
C GLY A 168 -6.68 20.80 -8.89
N ARG A 169 -7.57 20.79 -9.89
CA ARG A 169 -8.99 20.46 -9.70
C ARG A 169 -9.21 19.02 -9.23
N PHE A 170 -8.48 18.06 -9.77
CA PHE A 170 -8.53 16.67 -9.30
C PHE A 170 -8.08 16.56 -7.84
N LYS A 171 -6.99 17.24 -7.45
CA LYS A 171 -6.52 17.27 -6.06
C LYS A 171 -7.55 17.88 -5.12
N GLU A 172 -8.21 18.95 -5.53
CA GLU A 172 -9.27 19.60 -4.74
C GLU A 172 -10.46 18.65 -4.52
N ILE A 173 -10.99 18.05 -5.60
CA ILE A 173 -12.11 17.11 -5.51
C ILE A 173 -11.73 15.92 -4.63
N LEU A 174 -10.56 15.33 -4.82
CA LEU A 174 -10.12 14.16 -4.07
C LEU A 174 -9.70 14.48 -2.63
N SER A 175 -9.33 15.73 -2.32
CA SER A 175 -9.04 16.13 -0.94
C SER A 175 -10.29 16.10 -0.06
N SER A 176 -11.47 16.31 -0.64
CA SER A 176 -12.75 16.21 0.09
C SER A 176 -13.06 14.79 0.61
N CYS A 177 -12.45 13.76 0.01
CA CYS A 177 -12.61 12.36 0.41
C CYS A 177 -11.32 11.78 1.03
N LYS A 178 -10.40 12.62 1.50
CA LYS A 178 -9.20 12.16 2.19
C LYS A 178 -9.55 11.71 3.60
N GLY A 179 -9.26 10.45 3.94
CA GLY A 179 -9.46 9.89 5.27
C GLY A 179 -8.24 9.18 5.81
N LYS A 180 -7.96 9.35 7.10
CA LYS A 180 -6.98 8.52 7.79
C LYS A 180 -7.64 7.23 8.23
N PHE A 181 -6.96 6.10 8.02
CA PHE A 181 -7.28 4.86 8.70
C PHE A 181 -6.60 4.88 10.06
N ARG A 182 -7.38 4.85 11.15
CA ARG A 182 -6.86 4.91 12.51
C ARG A 182 -7.56 3.86 13.36
N LEU A 183 -6.76 2.97 13.93
CA LEU A 183 -7.20 1.95 14.87
C LEU A 183 -6.65 2.32 16.23
N THR A 184 -7.54 2.71 17.14
CA THR A 184 -7.20 3.24 18.46
C THR A 184 -7.71 2.37 19.60
N ARG A 185 -8.57 1.40 19.30
CA ARG A 185 -9.15 0.47 20.27
C ARG A 185 -8.39 -0.85 20.33
N LYS A 186 -8.72 -1.65 21.34
CA LYS A 186 -8.12 -2.96 21.53
C LYS A 186 -9.16 -3.97 22.06
N PRO A 187 -9.60 -4.94 21.23
CA PRO A 187 -9.33 -5.02 19.80
C PRO A 187 -10.04 -3.93 18.99
N SER A 188 -9.38 -3.35 18.00
CA SER A 188 -10.04 -2.59 16.94
C SER A 188 -10.74 -3.53 15.97
N VAL A 189 -12.06 -3.42 15.83
CA VAL A 189 -12.85 -4.27 14.92
C VAL A 189 -13.10 -3.55 13.60
N VAL A 190 -12.70 -4.17 12.49
CA VAL A 190 -12.87 -3.66 11.12
C VAL A 190 -13.75 -4.61 10.32
N LEU A 191 -14.89 -4.12 9.83
CA LEU A 191 -15.81 -4.89 8.97
C LEU A 191 -15.57 -4.54 7.50
N PHE A 192 -15.42 -5.55 6.66
CA PHE A 192 -15.25 -5.38 5.22
C PHE A 192 -16.53 -5.73 4.49
N VAL A 193 -17.13 -4.75 3.82
CA VAL A 193 -18.38 -4.93 3.08
C VAL A 193 -18.16 -4.65 1.59
N GLY A 194 -19.07 -5.16 0.75
CA GLY A 194 -18.96 -5.04 -0.70
C GLY A 194 -19.41 -6.29 -1.43
N ILE A 195 -19.52 -6.22 -2.75
CA ILE A 195 -20.03 -7.34 -3.54
C ILE A 195 -18.97 -8.44 -3.76
N ASN A 196 -19.40 -9.58 -4.26
CA ASN A 196 -18.50 -10.64 -4.70
C ASN A 196 -17.59 -10.13 -5.83
N GLY A 197 -16.33 -10.54 -5.80
CA GLY A 197 -15.35 -10.13 -6.80
C GLY A 197 -14.78 -8.72 -6.61
N SER A 198 -15.26 -7.91 -5.66
CA SER A 198 -14.70 -6.56 -5.43
C SER A 198 -13.33 -6.56 -4.76
N GLY A 199 -12.83 -7.72 -4.32
CA GLY A 199 -11.51 -7.87 -3.71
C GLY A 199 -11.48 -7.78 -2.18
N LYS A 200 -12.60 -8.01 -1.49
CA LYS A 200 -12.70 -8.02 -0.01
C LYS A 200 -11.67 -8.94 0.66
N THR A 201 -11.75 -10.25 0.39
CA THR A 201 -10.88 -11.29 0.94
C THR A 201 -9.39 -10.96 0.71
N THR A 202 -9.04 -10.55 -0.51
CA THR A 202 -7.68 -10.10 -0.85
C THR A 202 -7.27 -8.86 -0.06
N THR A 203 -8.15 -7.87 0.08
CA THR A 203 -7.88 -6.65 0.86
C THR A 203 -7.64 -6.96 2.33
N ILE A 204 -8.43 -7.87 2.91
CA ILE A 204 -8.27 -8.32 4.30
C ILE A 204 -6.90 -8.96 4.50
N GLY A 205 -6.49 -9.88 3.61
CA GLY A 205 -5.18 -10.52 3.67
C GLY A 205 -4.03 -9.51 3.59
N LYS A 206 -4.10 -8.54 2.68
CA LYS A 206 -3.09 -7.48 2.54
C LYS A 206 -3.03 -6.57 3.75
N LEU A 207 -4.18 -6.17 4.30
CA LEU A 207 -4.23 -5.34 5.50
C LEU A 207 -3.72 -6.11 6.72
N ALA A 208 -4.08 -7.38 6.86
CA ALA A 208 -3.57 -8.25 7.91
C ALA A 208 -2.05 -8.29 7.88
N TYR A 209 -1.46 -8.55 6.72
CA TYR A 209 0.00 -8.56 6.53
C TYR A 209 0.65 -7.23 6.88
N LYS A 210 0.03 -6.11 6.51
CA LYS A 210 0.53 -4.79 6.86
C LYS A 210 0.55 -4.59 8.38
N LEU A 211 -0.55 -4.92 9.06
CA LEU A 211 -0.70 -4.76 10.50
C LEU A 211 0.22 -5.71 11.29
N THR A 212 0.38 -6.96 10.86
CA THR A 212 1.31 -7.91 11.50
C THR A 212 2.76 -7.51 11.31
N LYS A 213 3.14 -6.97 10.13
CA LYS A 213 4.45 -6.32 9.92
C LYS A 213 4.68 -5.11 10.83
N GLU A 214 3.63 -4.42 11.24
CA GLU A 214 3.66 -3.34 12.24
C GLU A 214 3.67 -3.87 13.69
N GLY A 215 3.76 -5.20 13.89
CA GLY A 215 3.84 -5.84 15.19
C GLY A 215 2.49 -6.05 15.90
N LYS A 216 1.37 -5.86 15.20
CA LYS A 216 0.03 -6.05 15.76
C LYS A 216 -0.34 -7.53 15.82
N LYS A 217 -1.00 -7.95 16.90
CA LYS A 217 -1.68 -9.26 16.99
C LYS A 217 -3.02 -9.17 16.27
N VAL A 218 -3.12 -9.80 15.10
CA VAL A 218 -4.28 -9.71 14.20
C VAL A 218 -5.07 -11.01 14.18
N LEU A 219 -6.40 -10.90 14.29
CA LEU A 219 -7.34 -11.99 14.06
C LEU A 219 -8.17 -11.71 12.80
N ILE A 220 -8.27 -12.70 11.91
CA ILE A 220 -9.18 -12.68 10.76
C ILE A 220 -10.39 -13.57 11.07
N VAL A 221 -11.59 -13.07 10.81
CA VAL A 221 -12.85 -13.79 11.03
C VAL A 221 -13.61 -13.93 9.71
N ALA A 222 -13.86 -15.17 9.29
CA ALA A 222 -14.49 -15.50 8.02
C ALA A 222 -16.01 -15.62 8.15
N CYS A 223 -16.74 -14.53 7.95
CA CYS A 223 -18.21 -14.53 8.00
C CYS A 223 -18.87 -14.71 6.60
N ASP A 224 -18.11 -14.87 5.51
CA ASP A 224 -18.65 -15.38 4.21
C ASP A 224 -18.85 -16.90 4.27
N THR A 225 -19.78 -17.36 5.11
CA THR A 225 -19.99 -18.78 5.40
C THR A 225 -20.71 -19.55 4.29
N PHE A 226 -21.19 -18.87 3.26
CA PHE A 226 -21.87 -19.48 2.11
C PHE A 226 -20.93 -19.98 1.02
N ARG A 227 -19.62 -19.81 1.19
CA ARG A 227 -18.62 -20.15 0.18
C ARG A 227 -17.44 -20.83 0.87
N ALA A 228 -17.47 -22.16 0.95
CA ALA A 228 -16.37 -22.94 1.54
C ALA A 228 -14.99 -22.54 0.99
N ALA A 229 -14.88 -22.41 -0.33
CA ALA A 229 -13.65 -21.97 -1.00
C ALA A 229 -13.20 -20.54 -0.63
N ALA A 230 -14.12 -19.64 -0.27
CA ALA A 230 -13.77 -18.30 0.17
C ALA A 230 -13.16 -18.31 1.59
N THR A 231 -13.71 -19.13 2.48
CA THR A 231 -13.16 -19.38 3.83
C THR A 231 -11.75 -19.98 3.76
N GLU A 232 -11.56 -21.00 2.90
CA GLU A 232 -10.24 -21.62 2.69
C GLU A 232 -9.23 -20.62 2.11
N GLN A 233 -9.64 -19.85 1.08
CA GLN A 233 -8.80 -18.81 0.49
C GLN A 233 -8.41 -17.75 1.53
N LEU A 234 -9.32 -17.35 2.40
CA LEU A 234 -9.03 -16.38 3.46
C LEU A 234 -8.08 -16.95 4.52
N ASN A 235 -8.19 -18.25 4.83
CA ASN A 235 -7.27 -18.92 5.73
C ASN A 235 -5.84 -18.97 5.16
N GLU A 236 -5.68 -19.20 3.85
CA GLU A 236 -4.37 -19.06 3.21
C GLU A 236 -3.81 -17.64 3.33
N TRP A 237 -4.65 -16.61 3.15
CA TRP A 237 -4.24 -15.22 3.37
C TRP A 237 -3.83 -14.96 4.81
N ALA A 238 -4.54 -15.52 5.79
CA ALA A 238 -4.17 -15.43 7.21
C ALA A 238 -2.77 -16.02 7.46
N ASN A 239 -2.51 -17.21 6.92
CA ASN A 239 -1.20 -17.87 7.01
C ASN A 239 -0.09 -17.03 6.36
N ARG A 240 -0.32 -16.50 5.16
CA ARG A 240 0.63 -15.60 4.46
C ARG A 240 0.86 -14.30 5.23
N ALA A 241 -0.15 -13.82 5.95
CA ALA A 241 -0.09 -12.63 6.77
C ALA A 241 0.52 -12.86 8.17
N ASN A 242 0.77 -14.11 8.58
CA ASN A 242 1.08 -14.47 9.96
C ASN A 242 0.03 -13.92 10.96
N ALA A 243 -1.24 -14.02 10.58
CA ALA A 243 -2.39 -13.63 11.38
C ALA A 243 -3.18 -14.87 11.80
N ASP A 244 -3.85 -14.80 12.96
CA ASP A 244 -4.73 -15.89 13.40
C ASP A 244 -6.03 -15.87 12.61
N PHE A 245 -6.69 -17.03 12.55
CA PHE A 245 -7.90 -17.22 11.76
C PHE A 245 -9.02 -17.88 12.57
N VAL A 246 -10.24 -17.41 12.37
CA VAL A 246 -11.48 -18.04 12.85
C VAL A 246 -12.45 -18.16 11.68
N GLY A 247 -12.82 -19.39 11.37
CA GLY A 247 -13.89 -19.73 10.44
C GLY A 247 -14.71 -20.92 10.95
N ASP A 248 -15.71 -21.32 10.18
CA ASP A 248 -16.55 -22.48 10.45
C ASP A 248 -16.96 -23.15 9.14
N LYS A 249 -17.66 -24.27 9.22
CA LYS A 249 -18.17 -25.02 8.06
C LYS A 249 -19.19 -24.22 7.26
N GLU A 250 -19.32 -24.58 5.99
CA GLU A 250 -20.29 -23.96 5.08
C GLU A 250 -21.72 -23.99 5.65
N GLY A 251 -22.45 -22.89 5.48
CA GLY A 251 -23.83 -22.75 5.95
C GLY A 251 -23.97 -22.39 7.44
N THR A 252 -22.87 -22.22 8.18
CA THR A 252 -22.92 -21.72 9.55
C THR A 252 -23.42 -20.27 9.59
N ASP A 253 -24.19 -19.89 10.61
CA ASP A 253 -24.63 -18.50 10.78
C ASP A 253 -23.43 -17.54 10.88
N PRO A 254 -23.29 -16.55 9.98
CA PRO A 254 -22.20 -15.56 10.03
C PRO A 254 -22.06 -14.85 11.38
N GLY A 255 -23.19 -14.61 12.05
CA GLY A 255 -23.23 -13.98 13.37
C GLY A 255 -22.61 -14.86 14.46
N ALA A 256 -22.82 -16.18 14.42
CA ALA A 256 -22.21 -17.12 15.35
C ALA A 256 -20.68 -17.16 15.17
N VAL A 257 -20.20 -17.18 13.92
CA VAL A 257 -18.76 -17.13 13.62
C VAL A 257 -18.14 -15.83 14.12
N LEU A 258 -18.81 -14.70 13.89
CA LEU A 258 -18.36 -13.39 14.40
C LEU A 258 -18.29 -13.37 15.93
N TYR A 259 -19.34 -13.86 16.62
CA TYR A 259 -19.36 -13.90 18.08
C TYR A 259 -18.20 -14.73 18.64
N LYS A 260 -17.93 -15.91 18.07
CA LYS A 260 -16.79 -16.76 18.44
C LYS A 260 -15.46 -16.03 18.24
N GLY A 261 -15.28 -15.38 17.09
CA GLY A 261 -14.08 -14.60 16.78
C GLY A 261 -13.85 -13.44 17.74
N LEU A 262 -14.90 -12.64 18.01
CA LEU A 262 -14.82 -11.53 18.96
C LEU A 262 -14.53 -12.02 20.38
N LYS A 263 -15.21 -13.06 20.85
CA LYS A 263 -14.94 -13.64 22.17
C LYS A 263 -13.45 -14.01 22.32
N LYS A 264 -12.90 -14.76 21.36
CA LYS A 264 -11.47 -15.08 21.32
C LYS A 264 -10.60 -13.82 21.31
N ALA A 265 -10.95 -12.82 20.49
CA ALA A 265 -10.18 -11.59 20.34
C ALA A 265 -10.03 -10.82 21.65
N PHE A 266 -11.13 -10.70 22.41
CA PHE A 266 -11.16 -10.01 23.70
C PHE A 266 -10.47 -10.83 24.80
N GLU A 267 -10.70 -12.14 24.87
CA GLU A 267 -10.07 -13.03 25.87
C GLU A 267 -8.55 -13.11 25.71
N GLU A 268 -8.07 -13.12 24.47
CA GLU A 268 -6.65 -13.26 24.15
C GLU A 268 -5.96 -11.92 23.79
N ASN A 269 -6.60 -10.78 24.10
CA ASN A 269 -6.05 -9.44 23.97
C ASN A 269 -5.46 -9.10 22.58
N TYR A 270 -6.17 -9.47 21.52
CA TYR A 270 -5.80 -9.09 20.14
C TYR A 270 -5.82 -7.58 19.95
N ASP A 271 -4.96 -7.07 19.06
CA ASP A 271 -4.93 -5.64 18.71
C ASP A 271 -6.01 -5.31 17.68
N THR A 272 -6.21 -6.17 16.69
CA THR A 272 -7.14 -5.92 15.58
C THR A 272 -7.90 -7.18 15.18
N VAL A 273 -9.19 -7.02 14.88
CA VAL A 273 -10.05 -8.05 14.28
C VAL A 273 -10.50 -7.58 12.90
N LEU A 274 -10.21 -8.37 11.87
CA LEU A 274 -10.63 -8.12 10.49
C LEU A 274 -11.74 -9.11 10.11
N VAL A 275 -12.90 -8.61 9.74
CA VAL A 275 -14.09 -9.44 9.49
C VAL A 275 -14.42 -9.44 7.99
N ASP A 276 -14.33 -10.60 7.35
CA ASP A 276 -14.83 -10.81 5.97
C ASP A 276 -16.32 -11.09 5.99
N THR A 277 -17.07 -10.51 5.06
CA THR A 277 -18.53 -10.69 4.98
C THR A 277 -18.97 -11.22 3.63
N ALA A 278 -20.18 -11.77 3.56
CA ALA A 278 -20.79 -12.15 2.29
C ALA A 278 -20.93 -10.93 1.35
N GLY A 279 -20.95 -11.19 0.04
CA GLY A 279 -21.10 -10.15 -1.00
C GLY A 279 -22.13 -10.47 -2.09
N ARG A 280 -23.09 -11.37 -1.83
CA ARG A 280 -24.09 -11.81 -2.81
C ARG A 280 -25.17 -10.72 -3.02
N LEU A 281 -25.02 -9.90 -4.08
CA LEU A 281 -25.92 -8.76 -4.36
C LEU A 281 -27.32 -9.17 -4.88
N HIS A 282 -27.49 -10.40 -5.37
CA HIS A 282 -28.74 -10.86 -5.98
C HIS A 282 -29.94 -10.89 -5.00
N THR A 283 -29.67 -10.88 -3.69
CA THR A 283 -30.67 -10.77 -2.62
C THR A 283 -30.38 -9.54 -1.74
N LYS A 284 -30.48 -8.34 -2.34
CA LYS A 284 -30.11 -7.05 -1.71
C LYS A 284 -30.59 -6.91 -0.26
N GLU A 285 -31.86 -7.19 0.03
CA GLU A 285 -32.38 -7.03 1.39
C GLU A 285 -31.78 -8.01 2.41
N HIS A 286 -31.53 -9.25 2.00
CA HIS A 286 -30.93 -10.25 2.90
C HIS A 286 -29.50 -9.87 3.24
N LEU A 287 -28.71 -9.47 2.23
CA LEU A 287 -27.34 -9.01 2.42
C LEU A 287 -27.27 -7.82 3.38
N LEU A 288 -28.12 -6.80 3.19
CA LEU A 288 -28.11 -5.62 4.05
C LEU A 288 -28.56 -5.92 5.48
N ARG A 289 -29.57 -6.78 5.67
CA ARG A 289 -30.01 -7.23 7.00
C ARG A 289 -28.92 -8.01 7.73
N GLU A 290 -28.18 -8.86 7.01
CA GLU A 290 -27.04 -9.58 7.57
C GLU A 290 -25.95 -8.63 8.02
N MET A 291 -25.61 -7.60 7.23
CA MET A 291 -24.60 -6.60 7.63
C MET A 291 -25.02 -5.86 8.91
N GLN A 292 -26.29 -5.46 9.01
CA GLN A 292 -26.83 -4.85 10.23
C GLN A 292 -26.77 -5.80 11.44
N LYS A 293 -27.02 -7.10 11.24
CA LYS A 293 -26.88 -8.12 12.28
C LYS A 293 -25.43 -8.21 12.77
N LEU A 294 -24.44 -8.22 11.88
CA LEU A 294 -23.02 -8.25 12.25
C LEU A 294 -22.62 -7.02 13.05
N VAL A 295 -23.02 -5.81 12.62
CA VAL A 295 -22.79 -4.56 13.36
C VAL A 295 -23.38 -4.63 14.77
N LYS A 296 -24.62 -5.12 14.91
CA LYS A 296 -25.26 -5.32 16.23
C LYS A 296 -24.47 -6.28 17.13
N ILE A 297 -23.86 -7.33 16.57
CA ILE A 297 -23.04 -8.26 17.34
C ILE A 297 -21.76 -7.60 17.82
N VAL A 298 -21.07 -6.83 16.97
CA VAL A 298 -19.89 -6.04 17.40
C VAL A 298 -20.25 -5.10 18.55
N LYS A 299 -21.40 -4.42 18.44
CA LYS A 299 -21.91 -3.50 19.49
C LYS A 299 -22.15 -4.14 20.85
N LYS A 300 -22.31 -5.46 20.93
CA LYS A 300 -22.42 -6.19 22.21
C LYS A 300 -21.09 -6.32 22.94
N PHE A 301 -19.98 -6.29 22.21
CA PHE A 301 -18.62 -6.36 22.77
C PHE A 301 -18.00 -4.97 22.96
N ASP A 302 -18.35 -4.03 22.08
CA ASP A 302 -17.92 -2.64 22.12
C ASP A 302 -19.06 -1.75 21.62
N GLU A 303 -19.71 -1.01 22.52
CA GLU A 303 -20.88 -0.17 22.20
C GLU A 303 -20.60 0.86 21.09
N LYS A 304 -19.34 1.29 20.96
CA LYS A 304 -18.89 2.24 19.92
C LYS A 304 -18.44 1.53 18.64
N GLY A 305 -18.49 0.20 18.58
CA GLY A 305 -17.98 -0.63 17.48
C GLY A 305 -18.97 -0.77 16.32
N PRO A 306 -18.53 -1.20 15.12
CA PRO A 306 -17.15 -1.35 14.64
C PRO A 306 -16.35 -0.02 14.55
N GLU A 307 -15.02 -0.08 14.45
CA GLU A 307 -14.19 1.15 14.30
C GLU A 307 -14.10 1.63 12.89
N GLU A 308 -14.02 0.69 11.97
CA GLU A 308 -14.09 0.98 10.55
C GLU A 308 -15.04 -0.03 9.91
N ILE A 309 -15.96 0.47 9.08
CA ILE A 309 -16.72 -0.32 8.12
C ILE A 309 -16.18 0.09 6.75
N LEU A 310 -15.32 -0.75 6.18
CA LEU A 310 -14.64 -0.50 4.92
C LEU A 310 -15.42 -1.12 3.76
N LEU A 311 -15.93 -0.27 2.89
CA LEU A 311 -16.56 -0.69 1.64
C LEU A 311 -15.49 -0.91 0.57
N VAL A 312 -15.37 -2.15 0.09
CA VAL A 312 -14.43 -2.52 -0.96
C VAL A 312 -15.11 -2.45 -2.32
N LEU A 313 -14.61 -1.56 -3.19
CA LEU A 313 -15.12 -1.27 -4.52
C LEU A 313 -14.10 -1.65 -5.59
N ASP A 314 -14.60 -2.21 -6.69
CA ASP A 314 -13.79 -2.55 -7.86
C ASP A 314 -13.65 -1.32 -8.77
N ALA A 315 -12.43 -0.91 -9.10
CA ALA A 315 -12.22 0.23 -9.99
C ALA A 315 -12.58 -0.08 -11.46
N THR A 316 -12.68 -1.35 -11.87
CA THR A 316 -12.99 -1.76 -13.24
C THR A 316 -14.45 -1.51 -13.65
N ILE A 317 -15.35 -1.53 -12.68
CA ILE A 317 -16.79 -1.29 -12.90
C ILE A 317 -17.13 0.20 -12.90
N GLY A 318 -16.19 1.06 -12.50
CA GLY A 318 -16.30 2.48 -12.75
C GLY A 318 -17.42 3.17 -11.99
N GLN A 319 -18.23 3.99 -12.65
CA GLN A 319 -19.39 4.68 -12.06
C GLN A 319 -20.42 3.73 -11.45
N ASN A 320 -20.48 2.46 -11.86
CA ASN A 320 -21.37 1.49 -11.23
C ASN A 320 -21.02 1.24 -9.75
N SER A 321 -19.78 1.51 -9.33
CA SER A 321 -19.36 1.50 -7.93
C SER A 321 -20.13 2.52 -7.08
N ILE A 322 -20.59 3.64 -7.66
CA ILE A 322 -21.36 4.66 -6.94
C ILE A 322 -22.72 4.10 -6.51
N LYS A 323 -23.42 3.38 -7.40
CA LYS A 323 -24.71 2.74 -7.07
C LYS A 323 -24.56 1.71 -5.95
N GLN A 324 -23.48 0.93 -5.98
CA GLN A 324 -23.17 -0.03 -4.92
C GLN A 324 -22.88 0.66 -3.60
N ALA A 325 -22.08 1.73 -3.61
CA ALA A 325 -21.76 2.45 -2.40
C ALA A 325 -22.98 3.10 -1.76
N LYS A 326 -23.88 3.69 -2.54
CA LYS A 326 -25.17 4.19 -2.04
C LYS A 326 -25.99 3.09 -1.37
N LEU A 327 -26.03 1.90 -1.97
CA LEU A 327 -26.78 0.76 -1.43
C LEU A 327 -26.22 0.26 -0.09
N PHE A 328 -24.89 0.16 0.06
CA PHE A 328 -24.31 -0.26 1.35
C PHE A 328 -24.45 0.85 2.40
N SER A 329 -24.26 2.10 2.01
CA SER A 329 -24.38 3.27 2.91
C SER A 329 -25.81 3.49 3.42
N SER A 330 -26.84 2.96 2.73
CA SER A 330 -28.22 3.02 3.24
C SER A 330 -28.50 1.99 4.34
N ALA A 331 -27.62 1.01 4.56
CA ALA A 331 -27.84 -0.05 5.54
C ALA A 331 -26.87 0.01 6.73
N VAL A 332 -25.63 0.42 6.50
CA VAL A 332 -24.57 0.52 7.51
C VAL A 332 -23.77 1.80 7.32
N ASP A 333 -23.25 2.33 8.43
CA ASP A 333 -22.44 3.56 8.45
C ASP A 333 -21.03 3.27 7.90
N VAL A 334 -20.91 3.25 6.57
CA VAL A 334 -19.63 3.05 5.89
C VAL A 334 -18.67 4.21 6.24
N SER A 335 -17.58 3.90 6.93
CA SER A 335 -16.60 4.88 7.42
C SER A 335 -15.46 5.13 6.43
N GLY A 336 -15.26 4.22 5.47
CA GLY A 336 -14.21 4.34 4.49
C GLY A 336 -14.38 3.45 3.27
N ILE A 337 -13.71 3.83 2.18
CA ILE A 337 -13.67 3.07 0.94
C ILE A 337 -12.27 2.49 0.72
N VAL A 338 -12.22 1.26 0.20
CA VAL A 338 -11.04 0.67 -0.41
C VAL A 338 -11.31 0.46 -1.90
N LEU A 339 -10.51 1.07 -2.77
CA LEU A 339 -10.63 0.88 -4.22
C LEU A 339 -9.60 -0.12 -4.71
N THR A 340 -10.03 -1.21 -5.34
CA THR A 340 -9.16 -2.30 -5.80
C THR A 340 -9.03 -2.33 -7.32
N LYS A 341 -8.10 -3.15 -7.82
CA LYS A 341 -7.90 -3.44 -9.25
C LYS A 341 -7.63 -2.22 -10.13
N LEU A 342 -6.98 -1.18 -9.58
CA LEU A 342 -6.60 -0.01 -10.38
C LEU A 342 -5.63 -0.38 -11.51
N ASP A 343 -4.76 -1.37 -11.27
CA ASP A 343 -3.85 -1.98 -12.25
C ASP A 343 -4.56 -2.72 -13.39
N GLY A 344 -5.80 -3.15 -13.14
CA GLY A 344 -6.64 -3.85 -14.10
C GLY A 344 -7.31 -2.94 -15.12
N THR A 345 -7.49 -1.65 -14.82
CA THR A 345 -8.46 -0.79 -15.51
C THR A 345 -7.86 0.51 -16.04
N ALA A 346 -8.51 1.07 -17.06
CA ALA A 346 -8.27 2.44 -17.49
C ALA A 346 -9.16 3.47 -16.76
N LYS A 347 -10.22 3.00 -16.09
CA LYS A 347 -11.27 3.83 -15.44
C LYS A 347 -10.86 4.38 -14.08
N GLY A 348 -9.59 4.77 -13.93
CA GLY A 348 -9.04 5.28 -12.69
C GLY A 348 -9.66 6.61 -12.23
N GLY A 349 -10.39 7.29 -13.10
CA GLY A 349 -11.12 8.53 -12.81
C GLY A 349 -12.43 8.32 -12.02
N ALA A 350 -12.95 7.09 -11.95
CA ALA A 350 -14.19 6.81 -11.19
C ALA A 350 -14.10 7.22 -9.71
N ILE A 351 -12.89 7.26 -9.13
CA ILE A 351 -12.66 7.77 -7.77
C ILE A 351 -13.09 9.24 -7.62
N VAL A 352 -12.93 10.07 -8.65
CA VAL A 352 -13.36 11.48 -8.64
C VAL A 352 -14.87 11.55 -8.48
N ALA A 353 -15.61 10.76 -9.26
CA ALA A 353 -17.06 10.69 -9.21
C ALA A 353 -17.57 10.13 -7.87
N ILE A 354 -16.92 9.10 -7.35
CA ILE A 354 -17.19 8.48 -6.04
C ILE A 354 -17.01 9.53 -4.93
N CYS A 355 -15.89 10.24 -4.92
CA CYS A 355 -15.59 11.26 -3.91
C CYS A 355 -16.59 12.42 -3.94
N LYS A 356 -16.89 12.94 -5.14
CA LYS A 356 -17.86 14.03 -5.34
C LYS A 356 -19.27 13.64 -4.88
N THR A 357 -19.68 12.39 -5.12
CA THR A 357 -21.05 11.93 -4.84
C THR A 357 -21.26 11.47 -3.41
N LEU A 358 -20.34 10.67 -2.86
CA LEU A 358 -20.58 9.94 -1.62
C LEU A 358 -20.04 10.66 -0.39
N LYS A 359 -19.02 11.52 -0.55
CA LYS A 359 -18.33 12.19 0.57
C LYS A 359 -17.81 11.22 1.64
N ILE A 360 -17.63 9.95 1.29
CA ILE A 360 -17.03 8.93 2.15
C ILE A 360 -15.52 8.92 1.90
N PRO A 361 -14.68 8.87 2.95
CA PRO A 361 -13.25 8.92 2.74
C PRO A 361 -12.68 7.67 2.06
N VAL A 362 -11.84 7.83 1.05
CA VAL A 362 -11.03 6.73 0.50
C VAL A 362 -9.81 6.55 1.39
N LYS A 363 -9.66 5.35 1.97
CA LYS A 363 -8.61 5.02 2.94
C LYS A 363 -7.44 4.31 2.27
N PHE A 364 -7.74 3.38 1.36
CA PHE A 364 -6.75 2.53 0.71
C PHE A 364 -7.06 2.36 -0.77
N ILE A 365 -6.00 2.07 -1.52
CA ILE A 365 -6.07 1.64 -2.91
C ILE A 365 -5.26 0.36 -3.14
N GLY A 366 -5.83 -0.56 -3.92
CA GLY A 366 -5.22 -1.78 -4.40
C GLY A 366 -4.69 -1.60 -5.81
N ILE A 367 -3.39 -1.81 -5.99
CA ILE A 367 -2.62 -1.45 -7.19
C ILE A 367 -1.88 -2.65 -7.82
N GLY A 368 -2.34 -3.85 -7.51
CA GLY A 368 -1.75 -5.10 -7.99
C GLY A 368 -2.17 -6.30 -7.16
N GLU A 369 -1.59 -7.46 -7.45
CA GLU A 369 -1.94 -8.74 -6.81
C GLU A 369 -1.04 -9.09 -5.62
N SER A 370 0.15 -8.48 -5.53
CA SER A 370 1.09 -8.77 -4.44
C SER A 370 0.49 -8.43 -3.09
N ILE A 371 0.93 -9.15 -2.05
CA ILE A 371 0.53 -8.91 -0.66
C ILE A 371 0.87 -7.48 -0.20
N GLU A 372 1.86 -6.85 -0.83
CA GLU A 372 2.30 -5.48 -0.55
C GLU A 372 1.62 -4.41 -1.43
N ASP A 373 0.70 -4.79 -2.33
CA ASP A 373 0.02 -3.90 -3.26
C ASP A 373 -1.30 -3.35 -2.67
N LEU A 374 -1.32 -3.02 -1.37
CA LEU A 374 -2.37 -2.27 -0.72
C LEU A 374 -1.75 -1.04 -0.05
N GLU A 375 -2.07 0.13 -0.57
CA GLU A 375 -1.43 1.37 -0.17
C GLU A 375 -2.44 2.37 0.39
N PRO A 376 -2.06 3.19 1.40
CA PRO A 376 -2.89 4.29 1.85
C PRO A 376 -3.16 5.26 0.71
N PHE A 377 -4.37 5.80 0.65
CA PHE A 377 -4.71 6.77 -0.38
C PHE A 377 -4.00 8.11 -0.14
N ASP A 378 -3.17 8.50 -1.10
CA ASP A 378 -2.41 9.76 -1.11
C ASP A 378 -2.82 10.56 -2.36
N VAL A 379 -3.62 11.60 -2.15
CA VAL A 379 -4.21 12.42 -3.21
C VAL A 379 -3.14 13.01 -4.13
N GLU A 380 -2.06 13.56 -3.56
CA GLU A 380 -0.99 14.20 -4.32
C GLU A 380 -0.30 13.19 -5.24
N LYS A 381 0.14 12.07 -4.68
CA LYS A 381 0.82 11.03 -5.46
C LYS A 381 -0.11 10.39 -6.48
N PHE A 382 -1.39 10.20 -6.14
CA PHE A 382 -2.37 9.59 -7.03
C PHE A 382 -2.62 10.46 -8.25
N VAL A 383 -2.87 11.76 -8.05
CA VAL A 383 -3.09 12.70 -9.16
C VAL A 383 -1.81 12.85 -9.98
N ASN A 384 -0.66 13.06 -9.35
CA ASN A 384 0.59 13.17 -10.11
C ASN A 384 0.86 11.90 -10.93
N ALA A 385 0.68 10.71 -10.35
CA ALA A 385 0.85 9.44 -11.06
C ALA A 385 -0.19 9.21 -12.16
N MET A 386 -1.34 9.87 -12.14
CA MET A 386 -2.33 9.79 -13.22
C MET A 386 -1.93 10.65 -14.43
N PHE A 387 -1.23 11.76 -14.21
CA PHE A 387 -0.87 12.74 -15.24
C PHE A 387 0.60 12.65 -15.71
N GLU A 388 1.42 11.79 -15.10
CA GLU A 388 2.85 11.51 -15.41
C GLU A 388 3.09 10.02 -15.63
#